data_AF-A0A923Z7F4-F1
#
_entry.id   AF-A0A923Z7F4-F1
#
_cell.length_a   1.000
_cell.length_b   1.000
_cell.length_c   1.000
_cell.angle_alpha   90.00
_cell.angle_beta   90.00
_cell.angle_gamma   90.00
#
_symmetry.space_group_name_H-M   'P 1'
#
loop_
_entity.id
_entity.type
_entity.pdbx_description
1 polymer ?
#
loop_
_entity_poly.entity_id
_entity_poly.type
_entity_poly.pdbx_seq_one_letter_code
_entity_poly.pdbx_strand_id
1 'polypeptide(L)'
;MYNSTQSHRGSALLVGLIIVVLLTILTTSFLEKILGLGRTSGAIGNSAQAYTLATGLVEEQLMQSNMTRQAPWNIQTRVDTGVFTGRTLSAYTGGNLIPEQGVGGLVGKGNSEFDKNWNTIALGEPVQIVIPENVSWGSVSFRFRVANIPGSSNTGSASNSGIILWTFGSSGASLYASGEMEVFRGSDITGSNRSIAGFNGITSTGSSFTFNGFYADLVSGLGTSGAKCNGFQCTLKLSMIRPFLTLGGQSFSFLEYQIEFPLGTRVPSQYMVVDSTSSIYGYIRSRQVRIPQITSNTATDFAVLQ
;
A
#
# COMPACT_ATOMS: atom_id res chain seq x y z
N MET A 1 44.94 43.92 73.59
CA MET A 1 44.79 42.66 72.82
C MET A 1 43.33 42.25 72.86
N TYR A 2 42.54 42.64 71.88
CA TYR A 2 41.12 42.26 71.80
C TYR A 2 41.02 40.94 71.04
N ASN A 3 40.50 39.93 71.73
CA ASN A 3 40.36 38.56 71.26
C ASN A 3 39.35 38.48 70.11
N SER A 4 39.82 38.06 68.94
CA SER A 4 39.01 37.74 67.76
C SER A 4 38.50 36.29 67.87
N THR A 5 37.32 36.09 68.48
CA THR A 5 36.66 34.77 68.55
C THR A 5 35.21 34.76 68.05
N GLN A 6 34.80 35.76 67.25
CA GLN A 6 33.45 35.82 66.66
C GLN A 6 33.33 35.46 65.17
N SER A 7 34.41 35.05 64.49
CA SER A 7 34.40 34.79 63.03
C SER A 7 33.85 33.41 62.62
N HIS A 8 33.90 32.38 63.49
CA HIS A 8 33.56 31.01 63.10
C HIS A 8 32.06 30.66 63.10
N ARG A 9 31.20 31.41 63.81
CA ARG A 9 29.76 31.08 63.89
C ARG A 9 28.96 31.63 62.70
N GLY A 10 29.33 32.79 62.17
CA GLY A 10 28.69 33.39 60.99
C GLY A 10 29.01 32.63 59.70
N SER A 11 30.26 32.16 59.55
CA SER A 11 30.68 31.37 58.40
C SER A 11 30.05 29.98 58.37
N ALA A 12 29.89 29.32 59.52
CA ALA A 12 29.19 28.04 59.62
C ALA A 12 27.71 28.14 59.21
N LEU A 13 27.04 29.24 59.56
CA LEU A 13 25.65 29.50 59.17
C LEU A 13 25.50 29.73 57.67
N LEU A 14 26.44 30.47 57.07
CA LEU A 14 26.46 30.77 55.64
C LEU A 14 26.74 29.51 54.80
N VAL A 15 27.71 28.69 55.23
CA VAL A 15 28.00 27.39 54.62
C VAL A 15 26.82 26.42 54.76
N GLY A 16 26.18 26.38 55.93
CA GLY A 16 24.97 25.56 56.14
C GLY A 16 23.83 25.96 55.20
N LEU A 17 23.62 27.27 55.00
CA LEU A 17 22.58 27.78 54.12
C LEU A 17 22.85 27.44 52.64
N ILE A 18 24.10 27.59 52.19
CA ILE A 18 24.51 27.20 50.83
C ILE A 18 24.29 25.70 50.59
N ILE A 19 24.63 24.85 51.56
CA ILE A 19 24.41 23.40 51.47
C ILE A 19 22.93 23.06 51.37
N VAL A 20 22.07 23.70 52.17
CA VAL A 20 20.61 23.49 52.13
C VAL A 20 20.02 23.93 50.79
N VAL A 21 20.46 25.06 50.24
CA VAL A 21 20.02 25.55 48.92
C VAL A 21 20.46 24.60 47.80
N LEU A 22 21.70 24.10 47.85
CA LEU A 22 22.18 23.08 46.91
C LEU A 22 21.37 21.79 47.01
N LEU A 23 21.08 21.31 48.22
CA LEU A 23 20.28 20.09 48.47
C LEU A 23 18.84 20.23 47.96
N THR A 24 18.23 21.41 48.11
CA THR A 24 16.88 21.69 47.61
C THR A 24 16.85 21.74 46.09
N ILE A 25 17.83 22.39 45.43
CA ILE A 25 17.94 22.40 43.96
C ILE A 25 18.16 20.98 43.41
N LEU A 26 18.97 20.16 44.09
CA LEU A 26 19.26 18.78 43.69
C LEU A 26 18.02 17.90 43.81
N THR A 27 17.26 18.03 44.90
CA THR A 27 16.03 17.27 45.10
C THR A 27 14.93 17.68 44.14
N THR A 28 14.73 18.98 43.87
CA THR A 28 13.76 19.44 42.85
C THR A 28 14.13 18.95 41.45
N SER A 29 15.39 19.08 41.05
CA SER A 29 15.86 18.60 39.73
C SER A 29 15.71 17.08 39.58
N PHE A 30 15.95 16.33 40.65
CA PHE A 30 15.79 14.87 40.65
C PHE A 30 14.31 14.46 40.55
N LEU A 31 13.43 15.13 41.29
CA LEU A 31 11.98 14.94 41.21
C LEU A 31 11.43 15.24 39.82
N GLU A 32 11.86 16.33 39.18
CA GLU A 32 11.46 16.67 37.81
C GLU A 32 11.88 15.61 36.79
N LYS A 33 13.11 15.09 36.90
CA LYS A 33 13.58 14.00 36.01
C LYS A 33 12.80 12.71 36.21
N ILE A 34 12.50 12.33 37.46
CA ILE A 34 11.70 11.13 37.76
C ILE A 34 10.26 11.28 37.27
N LEU A 35 9.64 12.45 37.48
CA LEU A 35 8.29 12.73 37.00
C LEU A 35 8.23 12.74 35.46
N GLY A 36 9.26 13.28 34.81
CA GLY A 36 9.42 13.21 33.34
C GLY A 36 9.52 11.77 32.84
N LEU A 37 10.36 10.94 33.49
CA LEU A 37 10.49 9.51 33.19
C LEU A 37 9.20 8.72 33.45
N GLY A 38 8.47 9.02 34.53
CA GLY A 38 7.20 8.37 34.84
C GLY A 38 6.12 8.68 33.81
N ARG A 39 6.07 9.92 33.32
CA ARG A 39 5.16 10.33 32.23
C ARG A 39 5.51 9.68 30.90
N THR A 40 6.80 9.58 30.55
CA THR A 40 7.23 8.90 29.31
C THR A 40 7.05 7.39 29.39
N SER A 41 7.27 6.78 30.56
CA SER A 41 6.97 5.36 30.82
C SER A 41 5.47 5.07 30.68
N GLY A 42 4.60 5.90 31.27
CA GLY A 42 3.14 5.78 31.10
C GLY A 42 2.70 5.97 29.64
N ALA A 43 3.30 6.91 28.92
CA ALA A 43 3.06 7.11 27.49
C ALA A 43 3.48 5.90 26.65
N ILE A 44 4.65 5.31 26.94
CA ILE A 44 5.14 4.10 26.27
C ILE A 44 4.23 2.91 26.59
N GLY A 45 3.80 2.76 27.85
CA GLY A 45 2.87 1.72 28.28
C GLY A 45 1.51 1.79 27.57
N ASN A 46 0.89 2.98 27.55
CA ASN A 46 -0.39 3.21 26.87
C ASN A 46 -0.26 3.00 25.35
N SER A 47 0.85 3.43 24.76
CA SER A 47 1.16 3.19 23.35
C SER A 47 1.34 1.69 23.05
N ALA A 48 2.06 0.95 23.89
CA ALA A 48 2.26 -0.49 23.72
C ALA A 48 0.93 -1.24 23.86
N GLN A 49 0.10 -0.86 24.84
CA GLN A 49 -1.22 -1.44 25.04
C GLN A 49 -2.16 -1.15 23.85
N ALA A 50 -2.10 0.04 23.24
CA ALA A 50 -2.86 0.33 22.03
C ALA A 50 -2.41 -0.55 20.85
N TYR A 51 -1.10 -0.81 20.72
CA TYR A 51 -0.58 -1.70 19.69
C TYR A 51 -0.98 -3.17 19.89
N THR A 52 -0.95 -3.67 21.13
CA THR A 52 -1.37 -5.05 21.43
C THR A 52 -2.88 -5.23 21.23
N LEU A 53 -3.70 -4.23 21.56
CA LEU A 53 -5.14 -4.25 21.24
C LEU A 53 -5.40 -4.25 19.74
N ALA A 54 -4.70 -3.41 18.97
CA ALA A 54 -4.85 -3.38 17.52
C ALA A 54 -4.46 -4.72 16.89
N THR A 55 -3.39 -5.34 17.40
CA THR A 55 -2.93 -6.69 17.03
C THR A 55 -3.96 -7.76 17.36
N GLY A 56 -4.43 -7.81 18.61
CA GLY A 56 -5.39 -8.79 19.07
C GLY A 56 -6.71 -8.71 18.30
N LEU A 57 -7.14 -7.50 17.89
CA LEU A 57 -8.34 -7.32 17.08
C LEU A 57 -8.23 -7.99 15.71
N VAL A 58 -7.07 -7.86 15.05
CA VAL A 58 -6.82 -8.50 13.75
C VAL A 58 -6.79 -10.02 13.93
N GLU A 59 -6.07 -10.51 14.92
CA GLU A 59 -5.96 -11.95 15.20
C GLU A 59 -7.31 -12.56 15.57
N GLU A 60 -8.09 -11.90 16.43
CA GLU A 60 -9.44 -12.31 16.80
C GLU A 60 -10.31 -12.48 15.54
N GLN A 61 -10.28 -11.52 14.62
CA GLN A 61 -11.14 -11.51 13.43
C GLN A 61 -10.69 -12.50 12.34
N LEU A 62 -9.39 -12.72 12.20
CA LEU A 62 -8.85 -13.75 11.32
C LEU A 62 -9.09 -15.17 11.87
N MET A 63 -9.27 -15.32 13.19
CA MET A 63 -9.45 -16.61 13.86
C MET A 63 -10.92 -16.93 14.21
N GLN A 64 -11.83 -15.95 14.26
CA GLN A 64 -13.17 -16.13 14.86
C GLN A 64 -14.23 -16.81 14.00
N SER A 65 -14.07 -17.00 12.69
CA SER A 65 -15.12 -17.69 11.95
C SER A 65 -14.62 -18.67 10.88
N ASN A 66 -15.26 -19.83 10.83
CA ASN A 66 -15.15 -20.77 9.72
C ASN A 66 -15.43 -20.07 8.37
N MET A 67 -16.23 -18.99 8.38
CA MET A 67 -16.48 -18.14 7.21
C MET A 67 -15.31 -17.22 6.86
N THR A 68 -14.52 -16.69 7.78
CA THR A 68 -13.33 -15.86 7.46
C THR A 68 -12.15 -16.70 6.97
N ARG A 69 -12.09 -17.98 7.36
CA ARG A 69 -11.15 -18.96 6.77
C ARG A 69 -11.49 -19.32 5.31
N GLN A 70 -12.77 -19.32 4.94
CA GLN A 70 -13.24 -19.71 3.60
C GLN A 70 -13.56 -18.51 2.69
N ALA A 71 -13.90 -17.36 3.27
CA ALA A 71 -14.31 -16.13 2.61
C ALA A 71 -13.79 -14.90 3.38
N PRO A 72 -12.45 -14.69 3.42
CA PRO A 72 -11.84 -13.57 4.13
C PRO A 72 -12.38 -12.19 3.71
N TRP A 73 -12.93 -12.06 2.50
CA TRP A 73 -13.56 -10.84 1.98
C TRP A 73 -14.86 -10.39 2.70
N ASN A 74 -15.39 -11.18 3.63
CA ASN A 74 -16.60 -10.85 4.41
C ASN A 74 -16.30 -10.28 5.81
N ILE A 75 -15.05 -9.86 6.11
CA ILE A 75 -14.74 -9.19 7.38
C ILE A 75 -15.57 -7.91 7.50
N GLN A 76 -16.41 -7.85 8.54
CA GLN A 76 -17.24 -6.68 8.81
C GLN A 76 -16.40 -5.60 9.50
N THR A 77 -16.65 -4.35 9.12
CA THR A 77 -16.11 -3.18 9.82
C THR A 77 -16.63 -3.19 11.26
N ARG A 78 -15.71 -3.14 12.23
CA ARG A 78 -16.06 -3.10 13.67
C ARG A 78 -15.62 -1.78 14.26
N VAL A 79 -16.47 -1.15 15.04
CA VAL A 79 -16.16 0.09 15.75
C VAL A 79 -16.65 -0.06 17.18
N ASP A 80 -15.71 -0.16 18.13
CA ASP A 80 -16.04 -0.08 19.55
C ASP A 80 -15.42 1.22 20.10
N THR A 81 -16.25 2.09 20.67
CA THR A 81 -15.81 3.36 21.26
C THR A 81 -16.13 3.38 22.75
N GLY A 82 -15.16 3.82 23.54
CA GLY A 82 -15.23 4.03 24.98
C GLY A 82 -14.59 5.36 25.35
N VAL A 83 -14.83 5.81 26.59
CA VAL A 83 -14.46 7.17 27.06
C VAL A 83 -12.95 7.45 26.98
N PHE A 84 -12.11 6.41 27.09
CA PHE A 84 -10.64 6.51 26.99
C PHE A 84 -10.02 5.41 26.15
N THR A 85 -10.84 4.59 25.50
CA THR A 85 -10.40 3.47 24.68
C THR A 85 -11.24 3.42 23.42
N GLY A 86 -10.64 3.09 22.29
CA GLY A 86 -11.36 2.92 21.04
C GLY A 86 -10.68 1.85 20.21
N ARG A 87 -11.45 1.13 19.41
CA ARG A 87 -10.92 0.22 18.42
C ARG A 87 -11.78 0.24 17.17
N THR A 88 -11.12 0.28 16.02
CA THR A 88 -11.75 0.18 14.73
C THR A 88 -11.05 -0.88 13.91
N LEU A 89 -11.82 -1.72 13.24
CA LEU A 89 -11.37 -2.65 12.23
C LEU A 89 -12.08 -2.28 10.93
N SER A 90 -11.33 -2.12 9.85
CA SER A 90 -11.86 -1.95 8.51
C SER A 90 -11.17 -2.93 7.57
N ALA A 91 -11.95 -3.62 6.75
CA ALA A 91 -11.41 -4.48 5.70
C ALA A 91 -11.75 -3.90 4.33
N TYR A 92 -10.73 -3.82 3.48
CA TYR A 92 -10.82 -3.30 2.13
C TYR A 92 -10.53 -4.43 1.15
N THR A 93 -11.46 -4.69 0.25
CA THR A 93 -11.44 -5.84 -0.67
C THR A 93 -11.39 -5.42 -2.14
N GLY A 94 -11.43 -4.12 -2.42
CA GLY A 94 -11.40 -3.59 -3.79
C GLY A 94 -11.98 -2.19 -3.90
N GLY A 95 -11.81 -1.59 -5.08
CA GLY A 95 -12.24 -0.22 -5.36
C GLY A 95 -12.23 0.08 -6.86
N ASN A 96 -12.53 1.33 -7.20
CA ASN A 96 -12.38 1.84 -8.56
C ASN A 96 -10.93 2.26 -8.86
N LEU A 97 -10.06 2.31 -7.85
CA LEU A 97 -8.64 2.61 -8.00
C LEU A 97 -7.80 1.52 -7.34
N ILE A 98 -6.77 1.05 -8.04
CA ILE A 98 -5.80 0.07 -7.54
C ILE A 98 -4.42 0.72 -7.51
N PRO A 99 -3.77 0.83 -6.34
CA PRO A 99 -4.35 0.62 -5.02
C PRO A 99 -5.31 1.75 -4.62
N GLU A 100 -6.12 1.51 -3.59
CA GLU A 100 -7.00 2.53 -3.04
C GLU A 100 -6.17 3.70 -2.48
N GLN A 101 -6.48 4.91 -2.95
CA GLN A 101 -5.81 6.14 -2.53
C GLN A 101 -6.29 6.57 -1.15
N GLY A 102 -5.37 7.09 -0.35
CA GLY A 102 -5.72 7.76 0.90
C GLY A 102 -6.30 9.14 0.61
N VAL A 103 -7.52 9.41 1.09
CA VAL A 103 -8.17 10.73 0.98
C VAL A 103 -8.28 11.35 2.37
N GLY A 104 -8.08 12.67 2.48
CA GLY A 104 -8.32 13.41 3.74
C GLY A 104 -7.33 13.11 4.86
N GLY A 105 -6.06 12.88 4.54
CA GLY A 105 -5.00 12.58 5.52
C GLY A 105 -4.88 11.11 5.90
N LEU A 106 -5.69 10.23 5.29
CA LEU A 106 -5.52 8.78 5.39
C LEU A 106 -4.35 8.33 4.51
N VAL A 107 -3.64 7.30 4.98
CA VAL A 107 -2.57 6.65 4.22
C VAL A 107 -3.18 5.72 3.18
N GLY A 108 -2.71 5.81 1.94
CA GLY A 108 -3.10 4.91 0.84
C GLY A 108 -2.80 3.44 1.14
N LYS A 109 -3.39 2.54 0.34
CA LYS A 109 -3.35 1.08 0.59
C LYS A 109 -2.34 0.34 -0.29
N GLY A 110 -1.49 1.06 -0.98
CA GLY A 110 -0.51 0.55 -1.93
C GLY A 110 0.69 -0.15 -1.30
N ASN A 111 1.33 -1.05 -2.05
CA ASN A 111 2.50 -1.80 -1.61
C ASN A 111 3.86 -1.15 -1.89
N SER A 112 3.91 0.04 -2.47
CA SER A 112 5.17 0.78 -2.55
C SER A 112 5.70 1.19 -1.17
N GLU A 113 7.02 1.18 -1.04
CA GLU A 113 7.75 1.68 0.13
C GLU A 113 7.89 3.21 0.11
N PHE A 114 7.80 3.83 -1.07
CA PHE A 114 8.04 5.26 -1.29
C PHE A 114 6.75 6.08 -1.23
N ASP A 115 5.66 5.56 -1.79
CA ASP A 115 4.35 6.21 -1.79
C ASP A 115 3.23 5.19 -1.61
N LYS A 116 2.56 5.24 -0.45
CA LYS A 116 1.46 4.31 -0.13
C LYS A 116 0.21 4.50 -1.00
N ASN A 117 0.14 5.51 -1.86
CA ASN A 117 -0.90 5.61 -2.88
C ASN A 117 -0.60 4.76 -4.12
N TRP A 118 0.55 4.09 -4.20
CA TRP A 118 0.98 3.35 -5.38
C TRP A 118 1.34 1.90 -5.03
N ASN A 119 1.15 1.02 -6.01
CA ASN A 119 1.67 -0.33 -5.94
C ASN A 119 3.01 -0.43 -6.67
N THR A 120 3.80 -1.45 -6.36
CA THR A 120 5.05 -1.77 -7.04
C THR A 120 4.86 -2.98 -7.95
N ILE A 121 5.44 -2.91 -9.14
CA ILE A 121 5.65 -4.04 -10.05
C ILE A 121 7.15 -4.17 -10.31
N ALA A 122 7.71 -5.37 -10.17
CA ALA A 122 9.14 -5.62 -10.32
C ALA A 122 9.43 -6.63 -11.44
N LEU A 123 10.67 -6.60 -11.93
CA LEU A 123 11.16 -7.54 -12.93
C LEU A 123 11.11 -8.97 -12.36
N GLY A 124 10.42 -9.87 -13.06
CA GLY A 124 10.23 -11.26 -12.60
C GLY A 124 9.11 -11.45 -11.57
N GLU A 125 8.46 -10.37 -11.12
CA GLU A 125 7.33 -10.40 -10.19
C GLU A 125 6.05 -9.90 -10.90
N PRO A 126 5.40 -10.78 -11.69
CA PRO A 126 4.21 -10.37 -12.42
C PRO A 126 3.06 -10.12 -11.46
N VAL A 127 2.21 -9.19 -11.87
CA VAL A 127 1.05 -8.72 -11.12
C VAL A 127 -0.20 -9.22 -11.81
N GLN A 128 -1.08 -9.91 -11.08
CA GLN A 128 -2.37 -10.39 -11.59
C GLN A 128 -3.52 -9.61 -10.97
N ILE A 129 -4.48 -9.21 -11.78
CA ILE A 129 -5.68 -8.47 -11.38
C ILE A 129 -6.89 -9.22 -11.90
N VAL A 130 -7.91 -9.40 -11.06
CA VAL A 130 -9.20 -9.98 -11.48
C VAL A 130 -10.03 -8.87 -12.11
N ILE A 131 -10.53 -9.11 -13.31
CA ILE A 131 -11.33 -8.13 -14.06
C ILE A 131 -12.81 -8.55 -13.97
N PRO A 132 -13.70 -7.66 -13.49
CA PRO A 132 -15.13 -7.94 -13.46
C PRO A 132 -15.77 -7.85 -14.86
N GLU A 133 -17.02 -8.27 -14.94
CA GLU A 133 -17.86 -8.04 -16.11
C GLU A 133 -18.19 -6.54 -16.29
N ASN A 134 -18.58 -6.15 -17.51
CA ASN A 134 -19.07 -4.81 -17.85
C ASN A 134 -18.08 -3.64 -17.60
N VAL A 135 -16.78 -3.89 -17.66
CA VAL A 135 -15.75 -2.83 -17.59
C VAL A 135 -15.69 -2.04 -18.90
N SER A 136 -15.86 -0.72 -18.82
CA SER A 136 -15.62 0.17 -19.96
C SER A 136 -14.12 0.47 -20.11
N TRP A 137 -13.40 -0.36 -20.86
CA TRP A 137 -11.95 -0.28 -21.03
C TRP A 137 -11.45 1.02 -21.65
N GLY A 138 -12.27 1.68 -22.48
CA GLY A 138 -11.93 3.00 -23.04
C GLY A 138 -11.75 4.10 -21.98
N SER A 139 -12.30 3.88 -20.78
CA SER A 139 -12.20 4.78 -19.63
C SER A 139 -11.30 4.22 -18.51
N VAL A 140 -10.69 3.04 -18.71
CA VAL A 140 -9.68 2.51 -17.78
C VAL A 140 -8.34 3.15 -18.08
N SER A 141 -7.70 3.66 -17.02
CA SER A 141 -6.39 4.31 -17.13
C SER A 141 -5.34 3.61 -16.27
N PHE A 142 -4.23 3.27 -16.90
CA PHE A 142 -3.00 2.82 -16.29
C PHE A 142 -2.05 4.01 -16.16
N ARG A 143 -1.42 4.10 -15.00
CA ARG A 143 -0.35 5.04 -14.71
C ARG A 143 0.83 4.25 -14.18
N PHE A 144 2.00 4.49 -14.76
CA PHE A 144 3.26 3.95 -14.29
C PHE A 144 4.21 5.10 -14.00
N ARG A 145 5.11 4.91 -13.04
CA ARG A 145 6.20 5.85 -12.79
C ARG A 145 7.37 5.17 -12.13
N VAL A 146 8.53 5.84 -12.17
CA VAL A 146 9.65 5.50 -11.29
C VAL A 146 9.33 6.04 -9.90
N ALA A 147 9.63 5.25 -8.87
CA ALA A 147 9.48 5.69 -7.49
C ALA A 147 10.32 6.94 -7.21
N ASN A 148 9.81 7.81 -6.34
CA ASN A 148 10.54 9.02 -5.97
C ASN A 148 11.63 8.71 -4.93
N ILE A 149 12.81 8.29 -5.40
CA ILE A 149 13.95 8.00 -4.52
C ILE A 149 14.73 9.29 -4.26
N PRO A 150 15.00 9.66 -2.99
CA PRO A 150 15.81 10.83 -2.68
C PRO A 150 17.19 10.75 -3.36
N GLY A 151 17.52 11.75 -4.19
CA GLY A 151 18.80 11.83 -4.89
C GLY A 151 18.87 11.12 -6.24
N SER A 152 17.79 10.50 -6.75
CA SER A 152 17.74 9.99 -8.12
C SER A 152 17.10 10.98 -9.10
N SER A 153 17.60 11.03 -10.33
CA SER A 153 16.90 11.72 -11.42
C SER A 153 15.79 10.82 -11.95
N ASN A 154 14.54 11.10 -11.57
CA ASN A 154 13.38 10.31 -12.01
C ASN A 154 12.92 10.65 -13.45
N THR A 155 13.69 11.48 -14.15
CA THR A 155 13.49 11.79 -15.57
C THR A 155 13.95 10.62 -16.42
N GLY A 156 12.95 9.83 -16.81
CA GLY A 156 13.14 8.71 -17.70
C GLY A 156 13.53 9.08 -19.12
N SER A 157 14.23 8.19 -19.80
CA SER A 157 14.38 8.26 -21.25
C SER A 157 13.14 7.64 -21.89
N ALA A 158 12.52 8.33 -22.86
CA ALA A 158 11.44 7.75 -23.67
C ALA A 158 12.01 6.65 -24.58
N SER A 159 12.26 5.47 -24.01
CA SER A 159 12.63 4.30 -24.79
C SER A 159 11.42 3.78 -25.55
N ASN A 160 11.59 3.50 -26.85
CA ASN A 160 10.58 2.83 -27.67
C ASN A 160 10.46 1.33 -27.36
N SER A 161 11.34 0.78 -26.52
CA SER A 161 11.27 -0.62 -26.11
C SER A 161 10.08 -0.88 -25.20
N GLY A 162 9.47 -2.06 -25.36
CA GLY A 162 8.48 -2.59 -24.44
C GLY A 162 9.07 -2.88 -23.06
N ILE A 163 8.38 -2.44 -22.01
CA ILE A 163 8.81 -2.57 -20.62
C ILE A 163 7.83 -3.40 -19.82
N ILE A 164 6.53 -3.17 -20.00
CA ILE A 164 5.49 -3.93 -19.31
C ILE A 164 4.63 -4.65 -20.35
N LEU A 165 4.74 -5.97 -20.33
CA LEU A 165 3.89 -6.88 -21.09
C LEU A 165 2.55 -7.03 -20.37
N TRP A 166 1.47 -7.17 -21.14
CA TRP A 166 0.17 -7.56 -20.60
C TRP A 166 -0.33 -8.84 -21.26
N THR A 167 -1.08 -9.62 -20.49
CA THR A 167 -1.80 -10.81 -20.94
C THR A 167 -3.18 -10.79 -20.31
N PHE A 168 -4.20 -11.01 -21.13
CA PHE A 168 -5.58 -11.10 -20.67
C PHE A 168 -6.10 -12.53 -20.80
N GLY A 169 -6.59 -13.10 -19.71
CA GLY A 169 -7.15 -14.45 -19.65
C GLY A 169 -8.65 -14.41 -19.38
N SER A 170 -9.38 -15.31 -20.04
CA SER A 170 -10.80 -15.58 -19.86
C SER A 170 -11.03 -17.10 -19.86
N SER A 171 -12.27 -17.55 -19.65
CA SER A 171 -12.60 -18.98 -19.64
C SER A 171 -12.25 -19.64 -20.99
N GLY A 172 -11.15 -20.40 -21.01
CA GLY A 172 -10.69 -21.15 -22.19
C GLY A 172 -10.03 -20.33 -23.30
N ALA A 173 -9.82 -19.01 -23.13
CA ALA A 173 -9.19 -18.17 -24.13
C ALA A 173 -8.29 -17.10 -23.51
N SER A 174 -7.17 -16.82 -24.18
CA SER A 174 -6.19 -15.83 -23.75
C SER A 174 -5.82 -14.91 -24.91
N LEU A 175 -5.52 -13.65 -24.59
CA LEU A 175 -5.01 -12.65 -25.48
C LEU A 175 -3.66 -12.14 -24.95
N TYR A 176 -2.63 -12.22 -25.79
CA TYR A 176 -1.27 -11.79 -25.47
C TYR A 176 -0.95 -10.51 -26.24
N ALA A 177 -0.25 -9.56 -25.63
CA ALA A 177 0.20 -8.37 -26.35
C ALA A 177 1.00 -8.73 -27.61
N SER A 178 0.72 -8.06 -28.73
CA SER A 178 1.27 -8.39 -30.04
C SER A 178 2.35 -7.40 -30.50
N GLY A 179 3.60 -7.63 -30.08
CA GLY A 179 4.77 -6.85 -30.54
C GLY A 179 5.14 -5.66 -29.65
N GLU A 180 6.29 -5.03 -29.93
CA GLU A 180 6.88 -4.00 -29.05
C GLU A 180 6.08 -2.69 -28.96
N MET A 181 5.18 -2.44 -29.91
CA MET A 181 4.32 -1.24 -29.93
C MET A 181 3.02 -1.43 -29.15
N GLU A 182 2.64 -2.67 -28.86
CA GLU A 182 1.37 -3.04 -28.23
C GLU A 182 1.55 -3.40 -26.75
N VAL A 183 2.65 -2.94 -26.16
CA VAL A 183 3.02 -3.08 -24.75
C VAL A 183 3.29 -1.70 -24.17
N PHE A 184 3.34 -1.56 -22.84
CA PHE A 184 3.71 -0.28 -22.25
C PHE A 184 5.20 -0.02 -22.42
N ARG A 185 5.53 1.15 -22.94
CA ARG A 185 6.90 1.58 -23.28
C ARG A 185 7.42 2.62 -22.31
N GLY A 186 8.69 3.02 -22.49
CA GLY A 186 9.33 4.02 -21.63
C GLY A 186 8.58 5.35 -21.59
N SER A 187 8.05 5.78 -22.73
CA SER A 187 7.22 6.99 -22.83
C SER A 187 5.91 6.91 -22.05
N ASP A 188 5.39 5.72 -21.81
CA ASP A 188 4.16 5.49 -21.03
C ASP A 188 4.42 5.53 -19.52
N ILE A 189 5.68 5.37 -19.09
CA ILE A 189 6.13 5.44 -17.68
C ILE A 189 6.46 6.89 -17.28
N THR A 190 7.00 7.67 -18.22
CA THR A 190 7.29 9.10 -18.01
C THR A 190 6.10 10.01 -18.34
N GLY A 191 5.05 9.43 -18.90
CA GLY A 191 3.95 10.14 -19.55
C GLY A 191 2.64 10.16 -18.75
N SER A 192 1.59 10.58 -19.44
CA SER A 192 0.23 10.66 -18.92
C SER A 192 -0.46 9.29 -18.87
N ASN A 193 -1.64 9.26 -18.25
CA ASN A 193 -2.63 8.18 -18.27
C ASN A 193 -2.70 7.43 -19.61
N ARG A 194 -2.57 6.09 -19.57
CA ARG A 194 -2.71 5.23 -20.74
C ARG A 194 -3.86 4.26 -20.65
N SER A 195 -4.53 4.01 -21.76
CA SER A 195 -5.53 2.95 -21.88
C SER A 195 -5.01 1.83 -22.76
N ILE A 196 -5.23 0.58 -22.35
CA ILE A 196 -4.91 -0.60 -23.14
C ILE A 196 -6.01 -0.99 -24.12
N ALA A 197 -7.17 -0.32 -24.08
CA ALA A 197 -8.35 -0.72 -24.85
C ALA A 197 -8.08 -0.89 -26.36
N GLY A 198 -7.22 -0.03 -26.90
CA GLY A 198 -6.82 -0.04 -28.32
C GLY A 198 -5.60 -0.89 -28.63
N PHE A 199 -4.93 -1.49 -27.64
CA PHE A 199 -3.75 -2.32 -27.90
C PHE A 199 -4.15 -3.61 -28.60
N ASN A 200 -3.36 -3.99 -29.61
CA ASN A 200 -3.55 -5.22 -30.34
C ASN A 200 -2.91 -6.40 -29.60
N GLY A 201 -3.62 -7.52 -29.62
CA GLY A 201 -3.14 -8.79 -29.11
C GLY A 201 -3.36 -9.92 -30.09
N ILE A 202 -2.71 -11.03 -29.81
CA ILE A 202 -2.85 -12.30 -30.53
C ILE A 202 -3.34 -13.35 -29.54
N THR A 203 -4.30 -14.14 -29.99
CA THR A 203 -4.83 -15.29 -29.24
C THR A 203 -3.91 -16.50 -29.38
N SER A 204 -4.07 -17.50 -28.53
CA SER A 204 -3.33 -18.77 -28.63
C SER A 204 -3.55 -19.49 -29.98
N THR A 205 -4.64 -19.21 -30.69
CA THR A 205 -4.96 -19.74 -32.02
C THR A 205 -4.43 -18.87 -33.17
N GLY A 206 -3.70 -17.79 -32.88
CA GLY A 206 -3.10 -16.91 -33.89
C GLY A 206 -4.01 -15.80 -34.43
N SER A 207 -5.26 -15.69 -33.95
CA SER A 207 -6.18 -14.62 -34.34
C SER A 207 -5.83 -13.31 -33.64
N SER A 208 -5.88 -12.19 -34.35
CA SER A 208 -5.59 -10.86 -33.80
C SER A 208 -6.86 -10.10 -33.41
N PHE A 209 -6.82 -9.44 -32.25
CA PHE A 209 -7.90 -8.60 -31.74
C PHE A 209 -7.34 -7.39 -31.01
N THR A 210 -8.07 -6.28 -30.99
CA THR A 210 -7.84 -5.26 -29.97
C THR A 210 -8.24 -5.79 -28.60
N PHE A 211 -7.61 -5.29 -27.54
CA PHE A 211 -7.93 -5.66 -26.16
C PHE A 211 -9.44 -5.53 -25.88
N ASN A 212 -10.01 -4.37 -26.19
CA ASN A 212 -11.44 -4.12 -25.97
C ASN A 212 -12.32 -5.01 -26.85
N GLY A 213 -11.91 -5.26 -28.10
CA GLY A 213 -12.66 -6.13 -29.01
C GLY A 213 -12.69 -7.58 -28.55
N PHE A 214 -11.57 -8.08 -28.02
CA PHE A 214 -11.51 -9.40 -27.39
C PHE A 214 -12.38 -9.46 -26.14
N TYR A 215 -12.28 -8.48 -25.23
CA TYR A 215 -13.06 -8.42 -23.98
C TYR A 215 -14.57 -8.41 -24.22
N ALA A 216 -15.02 -7.65 -25.21
CA ALA A 216 -16.43 -7.57 -25.59
C ALA A 216 -16.90 -8.78 -26.43
N ASP A 217 -16.02 -9.73 -26.76
CA ASP A 217 -16.32 -10.87 -27.65
C ASP A 217 -16.90 -10.45 -29.02
N LEU A 218 -16.34 -9.39 -29.61
CA LEU A 218 -16.79 -8.86 -30.90
C LEU A 218 -16.53 -9.81 -32.08
N VAL A 219 -15.98 -11.00 -31.84
CA VAL A 219 -15.83 -12.09 -32.85
C VAL A 219 -17.19 -12.52 -33.41
N SER A 220 -18.28 -12.32 -32.65
CA SER A 220 -19.65 -12.69 -33.03
C SER A 220 -20.53 -11.51 -33.50
N GLY A 221 -19.98 -10.29 -33.57
CA GLY A 221 -20.71 -9.11 -34.08
C GLY A 221 -21.85 -8.59 -33.19
N LEU A 222 -22.10 -9.18 -32.02
CA LEU A 222 -23.20 -8.84 -31.10
C LEU A 222 -22.77 -8.73 -29.62
N GLY A 223 -21.47 -8.75 -29.35
CA GLY A 223 -20.95 -8.84 -28.00
C GLY A 223 -21.19 -7.60 -27.14
N THR A 224 -21.77 -7.79 -25.96
CA THR A 224 -21.85 -6.76 -24.91
C THR A 224 -20.52 -6.63 -24.18
N SER A 225 -20.22 -5.45 -23.64
CA SER A 225 -18.98 -5.24 -22.87
C SER A 225 -18.84 -6.29 -21.76
N GLY A 226 -17.76 -7.06 -21.78
CA GLY A 226 -17.50 -8.09 -20.77
C GLY A 226 -18.12 -9.45 -21.04
N ALA A 227 -18.62 -9.73 -22.24
CA ALA A 227 -19.13 -11.04 -22.64
C ALA A 227 -18.12 -12.18 -22.37
N LYS A 228 -16.80 -11.95 -22.54
CA LYS A 228 -15.75 -12.94 -22.21
C LYS A 228 -15.63 -13.26 -20.73
N CYS A 229 -16.12 -12.38 -19.88
CA CYS A 229 -16.09 -12.53 -18.43
C CYS A 229 -17.47 -12.92 -17.87
N ASN A 230 -18.48 -13.09 -18.72
CA ASN A 230 -19.83 -13.44 -18.27
C ASN A 230 -19.84 -14.82 -17.62
N GLY A 231 -20.13 -14.87 -16.32
CA GLY A 231 -20.15 -16.09 -15.51
C GLY A 231 -18.76 -16.64 -15.15
N PHE A 232 -17.68 -15.93 -15.46
CA PHE A 232 -16.30 -16.38 -15.18
C PHE A 232 -15.39 -15.22 -14.72
N GLN A 233 -14.39 -15.54 -13.89
CA GLN A 233 -13.39 -14.54 -13.51
C GLN A 233 -12.34 -14.36 -14.62
N CYS A 234 -12.32 -13.19 -15.24
CA CYS A 234 -11.23 -12.79 -16.14
C CYS A 234 -10.01 -12.31 -15.35
N THR A 235 -8.83 -12.47 -15.93
CA THR A 235 -7.57 -12.03 -15.33
C THR A 235 -6.78 -11.15 -16.28
N LEU A 236 -6.23 -10.06 -15.76
CA LEU A 236 -5.22 -9.26 -16.44
C LEU A 236 -3.90 -9.46 -15.69
N LYS A 237 -2.89 -9.97 -16.40
CA LYS A 237 -1.52 -10.10 -15.91
C LYS A 237 -0.67 -9.00 -16.52
N LEU A 238 0.07 -8.29 -15.68
CA LEU A 238 1.08 -7.31 -16.07
C LEU A 238 2.44 -7.83 -15.63
N SER A 239 3.41 -7.83 -16.54
CA SER A 239 4.76 -8.32 -16.27
C SER A 239 5.77 -7.30 -16.74
N MET A 240 6.61 -6.82 -15.83
CA MET A 240 7.80 -6.08 -16.23
C MET A 240 8.77 -7.06 -16.89
N ILE A 241 9.13 -6.77 -18.14
CA ILE A 241 10.00 -7.62 -18.98
C ILE A 241 11.38 -7.00 -19.19
N ARG A 242 11.55 -5.70 -18.96
CA ARG A 242 12.85 -5.04 -19.07
C ARG A 242 13.01 -4.01 -17.96
N PRO A 243 14.23 -3.77 -17.47
CA PRO A 243 14.47 -2.66 -16.56
C PRO A 243 14.20 -1.31 -17.24
N PHE A 244 13.76 -0.34 -16.46
CA PHE A 244 13.58 1.03 -16.95
C PHE A 244 14.89 1.81 -16.85
N LEU A 245 15.32 2.43 -17.95
CA LEU A 245 16.54 3.22 -18.01
C LEU A 245 16.20 4.72 -18.01
N THR A 246 16.78 5.44 -17.06
CA THR A 246 16.68 6.91 -17.01
C THR A 246 17.67 7.57 -17.97
N LEU A 247 17.46 8.87 -18.25
CA LEU A 247 18.40 9.65 -19.05
C LEU A 247 19.81 9.71 -18.44
N GLY A 248 19.92 9.58 -17.12
CA GLY A 248 21.20 9.50 -16.41
C GLY A 248 21.87 8.13 -16.41
N GLY A 249 21.34 7.15 -17.16
CA GLY A 249 21.89 5.79 -17.25
C GLY A 249 21.59 4.90 -16.04
N GLN A 250 20.80 5.39 -15.07
CA GLN A 250 20.35 4.58 -13.94
C GLN A 250 19.27 3.60 -14.40
N SER A 251 19.40 2.35 -13.95
CA SER A 251 18.50 1.25 -14.25
C SER A 251 17.61 0.95 -13.06
N PHE A 252 16.30 0.90 -13.28
CA PHE A 252 15.29 0.55 -12.28
C PHE A 252 14.69 -0.81 -12.61
N SER A 253 14.82 -1.75 -11.68
CA SER A 253 14.24 -3.11 -11.77
C SER A 253 12.79 -3.19 -11.30
N PHE A 254 12.21 -2.07 -10.87
CA PHE A 254 10.83 -1.97 -10.45
C PHE A 254 10.23 -0.61 -10.82
N LEU A 255 8.91 -0.57 -10.86
CA LEU A 255 8.11 0.62 -11.15
C LEU A 255 6.94 0.71 -10.16
N GLU A 256 6.44 1.91 -9.98
CA GLU A 256 5.17 2.15 -9.31
C GLU A 256 4.03 2.18 -10.32
N TYR A 257 2.88 1.61 -9.97
CA TYR A 257 1.69 1.62 -10.81
C TYR A 257 0.41 1.99 -10.05
N GLN A 258 -0.51 2.58 -10.81
CA GLN A 258 -1.89 2.84 -10.44
C GLN A 258 -2.80 2.47 -11.61
N ILE A 259 -3.98 1.94 -11.30
CA ILE A 259 -5.01 1.62 -12.29
C ILE A 259 -6.33 2.21 -11.82
N GLU A 260 -6.91 3.06 -12.65
CA GLU A 260 -8.16 3.73 -12.41
C GLU A 260 -9.24 3.17 -13.34
N PHE A 261 -10.30 2.68 -12.73
CA PHE A 261 -11.48 2.17 -13.38
C PHE A 261 -12.61 3.21 -13.35
N PRO A 262 -13.58 3.12 -14.27
CA PRO A 262 -14.75 3.99 -14.27
C PRO A 262 -15.48 4.01 -12.94
N LEU A 263 -16.06 5.16 -12.60
CA LEU A 263 -16.92 5.28 -11.41
C LEU A 263 -18.04 4.24 -11.46
N GLY A 264 -18.22 3.51 -10.37
CA GLY A 264 -19.19 2.41 -10.25
C GLY A 264 -18.60 1.02 -10.50
N THR A 265 -17.44 0.92 -11.16
CA THR A 265 -16.73 -0.36 -11.33
C THR A 265 -15.89 -0.65 -10.08
N ARG A 266 -16.22 -1.71 -9.34
CA ARG A 266 -15.40 -2.21 -8.23
C ARG A 266 -14.56 -3.38 -8.68
N VAL A 267 -13.25 -3.20 -8.65
CA VAL A 267 -12.29 -4.24 -8.99
C VAL A 267 -11.66 -4.74 -7.69
N PRO A 268 -11.62 -6.08 -7.47
CA PRO A 268 -10.96 -6.65 -6.31
C PRO A 268 -9.48 -6.22 -6.25
N SER A 269 -9.01 -5.86 -5.07
CA SER A 269 -7.59 -5.58 -4.86
C SER A 269 -6.79 -6.90 -4.84
N GLN A 270 -5.50 -6.85 -5.18
CA GLN A 270 -4.62 -8.02 -5.06
C GLN A 270 -4.54 -8.56 -3.64
N TYR A 271 -4.54 -7.62 -2.69
CA TYR A 271 -4.54 -7.91 -1.27
C TYR A 271 -5.83 -7.36 -0.68
N MET A 272 -6.46 -8.16 0.16
CA MET A 272 -7.33 -7.64 1.18
C MET A 272 -6.47 -6.87 2.17
N VAL A 273 -6.85 -5.64 2.44
CA VAL A 273 -6.16 -4.83 3.45
C VAL A 273 -7.06 -4.75 4.67
N VAL A 274 -6.58 -5.31 5.78
CA VAL A 274 -7.24 -5.24 7.08
C VAL A 274 -6.50 -4.22 7.91
N ASP A 275 -7.14 -3.08 8.16
CA ASP A 275 -6.64 -2.06 9.03
C ASP A 275 -7.32 -2.15 10.39
N SER A 276 -6.52 -2.26 11.43
CA SER A 276 -6.96 -2.18 12.81
C SER A 276 -6.34 -0.95 13.44
N THR A 277 -7.16 -0.06 13.98
CA THR A 277 -6.71 1.09 14.75
C THR A 277 -7.22 0.94 16.17
N SER A 278 -6.38 1.21 17.16
CA SER A 278 -6.78 1.24 18.56
C SER A 278 -6.26 2.49 19.23
N SER A 279 -7.08 3.09 20.09
CA SER A 279 -6.76 4.25 20.90
C SER A 279 -6.85 3.91 22.38
N ILE A 280 -5.88 4.39 23.16
CA ILE A 280 -5.87 4.30 24.63
C ILE A 280 -5.36 5.63 25.17
N TYR A 281 -6.15 6.30 26.02
CA TYR A 281 -5.80 7.59 26.64
C TYR A 281 -5.22 8.62 25.66
N GLY A 282 -5.80 8.72 24.46
CA GLY A 282 -5.36 9.64 23.39
C GLY A 282 -4.20 9.15 22.52
N TYR A 283 -3.56 8.02 22.86
CA TYR A 283 -2.55 7.39 22.00
C TYR A 283 -3.21 6.50 20.97
N ILE A 284 -2.98 6.78 19.69
CA ILE A 284 -3.54 6.01 18.56
C ILE A 284 -2.43 5.16 17.95
N ARG A 285 -2.69 3.87 17.79
CA ARG A 285 -1.84 2.93 17.05
C ARG A 285 -2.66 2.20 16.01
N SER A 286 -2.05 1.97 14.85
CA SER A 286 -2.66 1.23 13.75
C SER A 286 -1.77 0.05 13.35
N ARG A 287 -2.41 -1.07 13.00
CA ARG A 287 -1.78 -2.23 12.38
C ARG A 287 -2.52 -2.54 11.09
N GLN A 288 -1.75 -2.71 10.02
CA GLN A 288 -2.25 -3.13 8.72
C GLN A 288 -1.78 -4.56 8.46
N VAL A 289 -2.68 -5.42 8.02
CA VAL A 289 -2.37 -6.76 7.55
C VAL A 289 -2.87 -6.91 6.12
N ARG A 290 -2.06 -7.53 5.27
CA ARG A 290 -2.37 -7.75 3.86
C ARG A 290 -2.51 -9.24 3.61
N ILE A 291 -3.66 -9.63 3.08
CA ILE A 291 -3.97 -11.03 2.79
C ILE A 291 -4.16 -11.12 1.28
N PRO A 292 -3.36 -11.92 0.56
CA PRO A 292 -3.54 -12.07 -0.88
C PRO A 292 -4.93 -12.63 -1.18
N GLN A 293 -5.69 -11.95 -2.04
CA GLN A 293 -7.03 -12.36 -2.45
C GLN A 293 -7.03 -13.16 -3.74
N ILE A 294 -6.02 -12.97 -4.59
CA ILE A 294 -5.92 -13.62 -5.88
C ILE A 294 -4.88 -14.73 -5.75
N THR A 295 -5.35 -15.98 -5.71
CA THR A 295 -4.49 -17.14 -5.97
C THR A 295 -4.11 -17.11 -7.45
N SER A 296 -2.85 -17.34 -7.81
CA SER A 296 -2.44 -17.37 -9.22
C SER A 296 -3.39 -18.29 -9.98
N ASN A 297 -3.98 -17.78 -11.07
CA ASN A 297 -4.72 -18.68 -11.94
C ASN A 297 -3.63 -19.44 -12.71
N THR A 298 -3.44 -20.71 -12.38
CA THR A 298 -2.41 -21.58 -12.95
C THR A 298 -2.49 -21.66 -14.48
N ALA A 299 -3.64 -21.33 -15.09
CA ALA A 299 -3.81 -21.22 -16.54
C ALA A 299 -3.04 -20.04 -17.18
N THR A 300 -2.57 -19.06 -16.38
CA THR A 300 -1.76 -17.92 -16.83
C THR A 300 -0.39 -17.84 -16.16
N ASP A 301 0.00 -18.88 -15.42
CA ASP A 301 1.36 -19.08 -14.88
C ASP A 301 2.31 -19.57 -15.99
N PHE A 302 2.39 -18.81 -17.07
CA PHE A 302 3.53 -18.90 -17.97
C PHE A 302 4.54 -17.85 -17.52
N ALA A 303 5.70 -18.34 -17.09
CA ALA A 303 6.93 -17.57 -17.17
C ALA A 303 7.12 -17.24 -18.65
N VAL A 304 7.16 -15.94 -18.98
CA VAL A 304 7.61 -15.52 -20.30
C VAL A 304 9.10 -15.85 -20.32
N LEU A 305 9.45 -16.96 -20.95
CA LEU A 305 10.83 -17.23 -21.34
C LEU A 305 11.25 -16.09 -22.28
N GLN A 306 12.24 -15.33 -21.85
CA GLN A 306 12.95 -14.37 -22.67
C GLN A 306 13.93 -15.09 -23.60
#